data_AF-A0A919DGA6-F1
#
_entry.id   AF-A0A919DGA6-F1
#
_cell.length_a   1.000
_cell.length_b   1.000
_cell.length_c   1.000
_cell.angle_alpha   90.00
_cell.angle_beta   90.00
_cell.angle_gamma   90.00
#
_symmetry.space_group_name_H-M   'P 1'
#
loop_
_entity.id
_entity.type
_entity.pdbx_description
1 polymer ?
#
loop_
_entity_poly.entity_id
_entity_poly.type
_entity_poly.pdbx_seq_one_letter_code
_entity_poly.pdbx_strand_id
1 'polypeptide(L)'
;MKTRTLAAAAAVLFVAGIGVGYSAQKLPPLTPLYQGKPHKEAARALLEVALKQAGKGSWERIGVARVYYLGGFKAEGQAIFDQILAGKHADSDVYRIARVYQEAGEWQKAKPLFDRYLAANPEEERDLAEVGAYYLLAGDRATAERMFDRAFAIDRENPYLTARVAGAYLGVKPQQ
;
A
#
# COMPACT_ATOMS: atom_id res chain seq x y z
N MET A 1 -12.41 13.45 62.03
CA MET A 1 -11.39 12.62 61.32
C MET A 1 -11.40 13.05 59.85
N LYS A 2 -10.52 13.95 59.40
CA LYS A 2 -9.26 13.67 58.68
C LYS A 2 -9.39 12.56 57.62
N THR A 3 -9.43 13.00 56.35
CA THR A 3 -8.75 12.50 55.11
C THR A 3 -8.90 11.00 54.77
N ARG A 4 -9.11 10.55 53.52
CA ARG A 4 -8.34 10.80 52.30
C ARG A 4 -9.14 10.39 51.04
N THR A 5 -8.82 11.10 49.97
CA THR A 5 -9.02 10.85 48.54
C THR A 5 -8.90 9.40 48.07
N LEU A 6 -9.72 9.02 47.08
CA LEU A 6 -9.32 8.17 45.95
C LEU A 6 -10.06 8.66 44.69
N ALA A 7 -9.36 9.48 43.89
CA ALA A 7 -9.71 9.75 42.51
C ALA A 7 -9.19 8.58 41.65
N ALA A 8 -10.07 7.86 40.96
CA ALA A 8 -9.69 6.87 39.97
C ALA A 8 -9.76 7.52 38.58
N ALA A 9 -8.62 7.55 37.91
CA ALA A 9 -8.36 8.25 36.66
C ALA A 9 -9.13 7.64 35.48
N ALA A 10 -9.85 8.49 34.75
CA ALA A 10 -10.29 8.19 33.39
C ALA A 10 -9.09 8.35 32.45
N ALA A 11 -8.48 7.24 32.04
CA ALA A 11 -7.47 7.23 30.99
C ALA A 11 -8.17 7.35 29.62
N VAL A 12 -8.47 8.58 29.22
CA VAL A 12 -8.68 8.93 27.81
C VAL A 12 -7.31 9.12 27.18
N LEU A 13 -6.79 8.09 26.50
CA LEU A 13 -5.68 8.27 25.57
C LEU A 13 -6.23 8.35 24.16
N PHE A 14 -6.74 9.55 23.85
CA PHE A 14 -6.80 10.04 22.49
C PHE A 14 -5.35 10.26 22.03
N VAL A 15 -4.79 9.36 21.23
CA VAL A 15 -3.61 9.72 20.42
C VAL A 15 -4.15 10.53 19.24
N ALA A 16 -4.53 11.78 19.53
CA ALA A 16 -4.67 12.81 18.52
C ALA A 16 -3.25 13.05 17.99
N GLY A 17 -2.98 12.51 16.79
CA GLY A 17 -1.79 12.85 16.03
C GLY A 17 -1.68 14.36 15.93
N ILE A 18 -0.58 14.88 16.46
CA ILE A 18 -0.19 16.28 16.46
C ILE A 18 -0.03 16.70 15.00
N GLY A 19 -1.11 17.22 14.40
CA GLY A 19 -1.09 17.90 13.12
C GLY A 19 -0.59 19.32 13.29
N VAL A 20 0.73 19.49 13.51
CA VAL A 20 1.36 20.80 13.46
C VAL A 20 1.68 21.13 12.00
N GLY A 21 0.95 22.10 11.46
CA GLY A 21 1.44 22.95 10.38
C GLY A 21 0.98 22.61 8.95
N TYR A 22 -0.32 22.66 8.69
CA TYR A 22 -0.81 23.10 7.39
C TYR A 22 -1.81 24.22 7.65
N SER A 23 -1.58 25.40 7.09
CA SER A 23 -2.61 26.43 6.98
C SER A 23 -3.85 25.74 6.38
N ALA A 24 -4.87 25.51 7.19
CA ALA A 24 -6.02 24.71 6.80
C ALA A 24 -6.83 25.46 5.74
N GLN A 25 -6.40 25.35 4.48
CA GLN A 25 -7.28 25.60 3.36
C GLN A 25 -8.49 24.71 3.56
N LYS A 26 -9.63 25.34 3.84
CA LYS A 26 -10.88 24.67 4.14
C LYS A 26 -11.20 23.73 2.99
N LEU A 27 -11.31 22.44 3.26
CA LEU A 27 -11.69 21.45 2.24
C LEU A 27 -13.06 21.83 1.66
N PRO A 28 -13.28 21.64 0.35
CA PRO A 28 -14.59 21.88 -0.23
C PRO A 28 -15.63 20.91 0.36
N PRO A 29 -16.92 21.26 0.36
CA PRO A 29 -17.98 20.30 0.68
C PRO A 29 -17.91 19.12 -0.30
N LEU A 30 -18.02 17.89 0.20
CA LEU A 30 -17.86 16.68 -0.62
C LEU A 30 -19.08 16.38 -1.49
N THR A 31 -20.29 16.55 -0.96
CA THR A 31 -21.54 16.17 -1.62
C THR A 31 -21.70 16.75 -3.04
N PRO A 32 -21.43 18.06 -3.27
CA PRO A 32 -21.52 18.64 -4.62
C PRO A 32 -20.48 18.11 -5.60
N LEU A 33 -19.43 17.43 -5.14
CA LEU A 33 -18.36 16.91 -6.00
C LEU A 33 -18.74 15.62 -6.71
N TYR A 34 -19.80 14.92 -6.29
CA TYR A 34 -20.20 13.65 -6.89
C TYR A 34 -21.69 13.51 -7.16
N GLN A 35 -22.57 14.21 -6.44
CA GLN A 35 -24.01 14.05 -6.60
C GLN A 35 -24.48 14.53 -7.98
N GLY A 36 -25.09 13.62 -8.75
CA GLY A 36 -25.60 13.90 -10.10
C GLY A 36 -24.53 14.08 -11.18
N LYS A 37 -23.25 13.89 -10.85
CA LYS A 37 -22.14 14.04 -11.80
C LYS A 37 -21.81 12.71 -12.51
N PRO A 38 -21.28 12.76 -13.74
CA PRO A 38 -20.72 11.58 -14.39
C PRO A 38 -19.65 10.92 -13.54
N HIS A 39 -19.58 9.59 -13.54
CA HIS A 39 -18.69 8.82 -12.66
C HIS A 39 -17.22 9.29 -12.74
N LYS A 40 -16.72 9.57 -13.94
CA LYS A 40 -15.33 10.00 -14.13
C LYS A 40 -15.08 11.41 -13.58
N GLU A 41 -16.02 12.32 -13.72
CA GLU A 41 -15.93 13.67 -13.16
C GLU A 41 -15.96 13.63 -11.62
N ALA A 42 -16.92 12.88 -11.08
CA ALA A 42 -17.05 12.67 -9.63
C ALA A 42 -15.80 12.06 -9.01
N ALA A 43 -15.28 10.99 -9.62
CA ALA A 43 -14.07 10.31 -9.15
C ALA A 43 -12.87 11.26 -9.14
N ARG A 44 -12.66 12.02 -10.23
CA ARG A 44 -11.56 12.98 -10.30
C ARG A 44 -11.64 14.03 -9.20
N ALA A 45 -12.81 14.67 -9.03
CA ALA A 45 -13.00 15.70 -8.01
C ALA A 45 -12.77 15.16 -6.58
N LEU A 46 -13.24 13.94 -6.30
CA LEU A 46 -13.02 13.29 -5.01
C LEU A 46 -11.56 12.91 -4.79
N LEU A 47 -10.85 12.44 -5.82
CA LEU A 47 -9.43 12.08 -5.71
C LEU A 47 -8.52 13.30 -5.51
N GLU A 48 -8.89 14.46 -6.07
CA GLU A 48 -8.19 15.72 -5.80
C GLU A 48 -8.33 16.13 -4.33
N VAL A 49 -9.50 15.90 -3.73
CA VAL A 49 -9.71 16.11 -2.29
C VAL A 49 -8.95 15.06 -1.46
N ALA A 50 -9.00 13.78 -1.85
CA ALA A 50 -8.29 12.72 -1.16
C ALA A 50 -6.77 12.96 -1.13
N LEU A 51 -6.20 13.50 -2.20
CA LEU A 51 -4.78 13.86 -2.23
C LEU A 51 -4.44 14.99 -1.25
N LYS A 52 -5.33 15.97 -1.08
CA LYS A 52 -5.17 17.02 -0.06
C LYS A 52 -5.27 16.45 1.35
N GLN A 53 -6.19 15.52 1.58
CA GLN A 53 -6.37 14.82 2.85
C GLN A 53 -5.15 13.96 3.21
N ALA A 54 -4.56 13.29 2.22
CA ALA A 54 -3.36 12.46 2.38
C ALA A 54 -2.12 13.26 2.84
N GLY A 55 -2.11 14.58 2.61
CA GLY A 55 -1.04 15.46 3.04
C GLY A 55 0.32 15.03 2.47
N LYS A 56 1.32 14.85 3.35
CA LYS A 56 2.69 14.46 2.96
C LYS A 56 2.98 12.96 3.14
N GLY A 57 2.05 12.17 3.68
CA GLY A 57 2.26 10.75 3.95
C GLY A 57 2.39 9.94 2.68
N SER A 58 3.45 9.13 2.54
CA SER A 58 3.63 8.27 1.36
C SER A 58 2.55 7.19 1.29
N TRP A 59 2.19 6.58 2.43
CA TRP A 59 1.15 5.54 2.52
C TRP A 59 -0.18 6.02 1.93
N GLU A 60 -0.72 7.13 2.45
CA GLU A 60 -2.01 7.66 2.02
C GLU A 60 -1.96 8.10 0.55
N ARG A 61 -0.86 8.75 0.14
CA ARG A 61 -0.68 9.20 -1.24
C ARG A 61 -0.57 8.04 -2.23
N ILE A 62 0.06 6.93 -1.87
CA ILE A 62 0.09 5.69 -2.69
C ILE A 62 -1.32 5.12 -2.80
N GLY A 63 -2.10 5.12 -1.71
CA GLY A 63 -3.51 4.71 -1.74
C GLY A 63 -4.34 5.52 -2.72
N VAL A 64 -4.21 6.85 -2.70
CA VAL A 64 -4.88 7.74 -3.67
C VAL A 64 -4.36 7.52 -5.09
N ALA A 65 -3.05 7.42 -5.27
CA ALA A 65 -2.41 7.17 -6.56
C ALA A 65 -2.84 5.85 -7.18
N ARG A 66 -3.03 4.80 -6.37
CA ARG A 66 -3.59 3.51 -6.83
C ARG A 66 -4.94 3.70 -7.49
N VAL A 67 -5.84 4.48 -6.88
CA VAL A 67 -7.17 4.72 -7.45
C VAL A 67 -7.10 5.57 -8.71
N TYR A 68 -6.26 6.61 -8.75
CA TYR A 68 -5.98 7.34 -10.00
C TYR A 68 -5.50 6.39 -11.10
N TYR A 69 -4.48 5.57 -10.80
CA TYR A 69 -3.80 4.73 -11.76
C TYR A 69 -4.72 3.65 -12.35
N LEU A 70 -5.43 2.91 -11.49
CA LEU A 70 -6.36 1.86 -11.89
C LEU A 70 -7.66 2.42 -12.48
N GLY A 71 -8.08 3.62 -12.07
CA GLY A 71 -9.29 4.30 -12.53
C GLY A 71 -9.16 4.98 -13.91
N GLY A 72 -8.03 4.80 -14.60
CA GLY A 72 -7.79 5.36 -15.93
C GLY A 72 -7.21 6.79 -15.94
N PHE A 73 -6.90 7.36 -14.78
CA PHE A 73 -6.13 8.60 -14.63
C PHE A 73 -4.64 8.27 -14.40
N LYS A 74 -4.08 7.49 -15.34
CA LYS A 74 -2.74 6.91 -15.19
C LYS A 74 -1.65 7.97 -15.04
N ALA A 75 -1.77 9.09 -15.74
CA ALA A 75 -0.79 10.17 -15.66
C ALA A 75 -0.72 10.78 -14.24
N GLU A 76 -1.86 11.04 -13.63
CA GLU A 76 -1.97 11.57 -12.26
C GLU A 76 -1.42 10.59 -11.23
N GLY A 77 -1.77 9.30 -11.35
CA GLY A 77 -1.23 8.25 -10.47
C GLY A 77 0.28 8.08 -10.62
N GLN A 78 0.78 8.05 -11.86
CA GLN A 78 2.20 7.92 -12.17
C GLN A 78 3.01 9.09 -11.59
N ALA A 79 2.52 10.32 -11.74
CA ALA A 79 3.21 11.50 -11.21
C ALA A 79 3.38 11.43 -9.68
N ILE A 80 2.41 10.86 -8.96
CA ILE A 80 2.53 10.67 -7.50
C ILE A 80 3.58 9.58 -7.19
N PHE A 81 3.59 8.47 -7.91
CA PHE A 81 4.61 7.42 -7.74
C PHE A 81 6.02 7.97 -8.00
N ASP A 82 6.21 8.72 -9.08
CA ASP A 82 7.49 9.32 -9.45
C ASP A 82 7.98 10.29 -8.36
N GLN A 83 7.08 11.13 -7.83
CA GLN A 83 7.41 12.04 -6.72
C GLN A 83 7.85 11.31 -5.46
N ILE A 84 7.20 10.19 -5.12
CA ILE A 84 7.56 9.40 -3.93
C ILE A 84 8.91 8.71 -4.15
N LEU A 85 9.10 8.07 -5.30
CA LEU A 85 10.32 7.32 -5.62
C LEU A 85 11.54 8.24 -5.86
N ALA A 86 11.35 9.48 -6.27
CA ALA A 86 12.42 10.47 -6.40
C ALA A 86 12.83 11.09 -5.05
N GLY A 87 11.95 11.08 -4.05
CA GLY A 87 12.20 11.62 -2.71
C GLY A 87 12.77 10.58 -1.73
N LYS A 88 12.89 10.96 -0.45
CA LYS A 88 13.13 9.99 0.63
C LYS A 88 11.86 9.13 0.82
N HIS A 89 12.00 7.82 0.65
CA HIS A 89 10.91 6.85 0.79
C HIS A 89 11.40 5.61 1.54
N ALA A 90 10.45 4.84 2.08
CA ALA A 90 10.75 3.54 2.67
C ALA A 90 10.74 2.44 1.59
N ASP A 91 11.41 1.32 1.81
CA ASP A 91 11.34 0.20 0.87
C ASP A 91 9.92 -0.37 0.76
N SER A 92 9.14 -0.28 1.85
CA SER A 92 7.72 -0.63 1.81
C SER A 92 6.90 0.25 0.86
N ASP A 93 7.34 1.47 0.54
CA ASP A 93 6.71 2.30 -0.50
C ASP A 93 7.01 1.75 -1.89
N VAL A 94 8.25 1.33 -2.14
CA VAL A 94 8.67 0.66 -3.38
C VAL A 94 7.81 -0.59 -3.62
N TYR A 95 7.64 -1.40 -2.57
CA TYR A 95 6.80 -2.58 -2.59
C TYR A 95 5.33 -2.27 -2.93
N ARG A 96 4.72 -1.29 -2.26
CA ARG A 96 3.32 -0.93 -2.49
C ARG A 96 3.09 -0.42 -3.92
N ILE A 97 4.02 0.38 -4.45
CA ILE A 97 3.94 0.88 -5.83
C ILE A 97 4.07 -0.29 -6.82
N ALA A 98 5.00 -1.22 -6.59
CA ALA A 98 5.15 -2.42 -7.41
C ALA A 98 3.84 -3.23 -7.50
N ARG A 99 3.15 -3.39 -6.36
CA ARG A 99 1.83 -4.06 -6.31
C ARG A 99 0.77 -3.35 -7.12
N VAL A 100 0.75 -2.02 -7.14
CA VAL A 100 -0.21 -1.29 -8.00
C VAL A 100 0.07 -1.56 -9.47
N TYR A 101 1.33 -1.55 -9.90
CA TYR A 101 1.67 -1.90 -11.28
C TYR A 101 1.29 -3.34 -11.62
N GLN A 102 1.51 -4.28 -10.69
CA GLN A 102 1.09 -5.68 -10.87
C GLN A 102 -0.42 -5.78 -11.01
N GLU A 103 -1.18 -5.05 -10.18
CA GLU A 103 -2.63 -5.02 -10.23
C GLU A 103 -3.14 -4.42 -11.55
N ALA A 104 -2.43 -3.43 -12.09
CA ALA A 104 -2.69 -2.84 -13.41
C ALA A 104 -2.30 -3.75 -14.58
N GLY A 105 -1.73 -4.94 -14.33
CA GLY A 105 -1.21 -5.85 -15.36
C GLY A 105 0.12 -5.39 -15.97
N GLU A 106 0.76 -4.37 -15.41
CA GLU A 106 1.99 -3.77 -15.93
C GLU A 106 3.23 -4.40 -15.29
N TRP A 107 3.42 -5.70 -15.54
CA TRP A 107 4.51 -6.47 -14.94
C TRP A 107 5.91 -5.87 -15.22
N GLN A 108 6.09 -5.28 -16.41
CA GLN A 108 7.35 -4.63 -16.79
C GLN A 108 7.74 -3.47 -15.86
N LYS A 109 6.77 -2.81 -15.23
CA LYS A 109 7.03 -1.77 -14.20
C LYS A 109 7.10 -2.35 -12.79
N ALA A 110 6.30 -3.37 -12.49
CA ALA A 110 6.27 -3.99 -11.17
C ALA A 110 7.58 -4.73 -10.85
N LYS A 111 8.07 -5.55 -11.79
CA LYS A 111 9.24 -6.42 -11.61
C LYS A 111 10.48 -5.69 -11.06
N PRO A 112 10.99 -4.60 -11.67
CA PRO A 112 12.19 -3.94 -11.16
C PRO A 112 12.01 -3.35 -9.76
N LEU A 113 10.78 -2.98 -9.37
CA LEU A 113 10.50 -2.49 -8.02
C LEU A 113 10.45 -3.63 -7.00
N PHE A 114 9.89 -4.79 -7.36
CA PHE A 114 9.97 -5.98 -6.51
C PHE A 114 11.42 -6.46 -6.32
N ASP A 115 12.22 -6.45 -7.39
CA ASP A 115 13.65 -6.81 -7.30
C ASP A 115 14.40 -5.86 -6.38
N ARG A 116 14.15 -4.56 -6.51
CA ARG A 116 14.72 -3.55 -5.61
C ARG A 116 14.29 -3.76 -4.16
N TYR A 117 13.01 -4.06 -3.93
CA TYR A 117 12.48 -4.32 -2.60
C TYR A 117 13.18 -5.51 -1.94
N LEU A 118 13.30 -6.64 -2.65
CA LEU A 118 13.97 -7.84 -2.15
C LEU A 118 15.48 -7.64 -1.94
N ALA A 119 16.13 -6.77 -2.70
CA ALA A 119 17.55 -6.46 -2.51
C ALA A 119 17.83 -5.60 -1.27
N ALA A 120 16.85 -4.80 -0.84
CA ALA A 120 17.00 -3.86 0.27
C ALA A 120 16.57 -4.44 1.63
N ASN A 121 15.64 -5.40 1.63
CA ASN A 121 15.09 -5.97 2.85
C ASN A 121 15.70 -7.34 3.14
N PRO A 122 16.02 -7.65 4.41
CA PRO A 122 16.39 -9.00 4.79
C PRO A 122 15.28 -9.97 4.40
N GLU A 123 15.68 -11.15 3.95
CA GLU A 123 14.82 -12.16 3.34
C GLU A 123 13.85 -12.76 4.38
N GLU A 124 12.70 -12.12 4.61
CA GLU A 124 11.60 -12.73 5.37
C GLU A 124 10.87 -13.75 4.48
N GLU A 125 10.50 -14.90 5.06
CA GLU A 125 9.83 -15.98 4.33
C GLU A 125 8.52 -15.52 3.68
N ARG A 126 7.79 -14.65 4.39
CA ARG A 126 6.52 -14.10 3.92
C ARG A 126 6.72 -13.28 2.66
N ASP A 127 7.72 -12.39 2.67
CA ASP A 127 7.98 -11.47 1.57
C ASP A 127 8.50 -12.21 0.33
N LEU A 128 9.34 -13.23 0.52
CA LEU A 128 9.76 -14.14 -0.54
C LEU A 128 8.57 -14.86 -1.18
N ALA A 129 7.66 -15.42 -0.38
CA ALA A 129 6.49 -16.08 -0.93
C ALA A 129 5.48 -15.12 -1.56
N GLU A 130 5.33 -13.90 -1.03
CA GLU A 130 4.43 -12.92 -1.60
C GLU A 130 4.94 -12.38 -2.94
N VAL A 131 6.21 -11.99 -3.02
CA VAL A 131 6.82 -11.56 -4.27
C VAL A 131 6.92 -12.72 -5.27
N GLY A 132 7.29 -13.92 -4.81
CA GLY A 132 7.29 -15.14 -5.62
C GLY A 132 5.92 -15.44 -6.22
N ALA A 133 4.84 -15.20 -5.48
CA ALA A 133 3.48 -15.33 -6.01
C ALA A 133 3.21 -14.36 -7.16
N TYR A 134 3.63 -13.09 -7.06
CA TYR A 134 3.49 -12.15 -8.17
C TYR A 134 4.31 -12.57 -9.41
N TYR A 135 5.51 -13.12 -9.21
CA TYR A 135 6.32 -13.71 -10.28
C TYR A 135 5.61 -14.87 -10.99
N LEU A 136 5.01 -15.78 -10.22
CA LEU A 136 4.27 -16.91 -10.76
C LEU A 136 3.04 -16.45 -11.55
N LEU A 137 2.28 -15.50 -11.02
CA LEU A 137 1.10 -14.93 -11.68
C LEU A 137 1.46 -14.16 -12.97
N ALA A 138 2.70 -13.67 -13.07
CA ALA A 138 3.24 -13.06 -14.28
C ALA A 138 3.83 -14.08 -15.28
N GLY A 139 3.82 -15.38 -14.94
CA GLY A 139 4.30 -16.47 -15.79
C GLY A 139 5.77 -16.85 -15.59
N ASP A 140 6.52 -16.15 -14.74
CA ASP A 140 7.90 -16.52 -14.41
C ASP A 140 7.93 -17.54 -13.26
N ARG A 141 7.52 -18.76 -13.61
CA ARG A 141 7.46 -19.90 -12.69
C ARG A 141 8.83 -20.21 -12.08
N ALA A 142 9.88 -20.20 -12.88
CA ALA A 142 11.21 -20.61 -12.44
C ALA A 142 11.74 -19.68 -11.33
N THR A 143 11.52 -18.36 -11.46
CA THR A 143 11.91 -17.41 -10.41
C THR A 143 11.04 -17.55 -9.16
N ALA A 144 9.73 -17.74 -9.33
CA ALA A 144 8.82 -17.98 -8.22
C ALA A 144 9.20 -19.21 -7.38
N GLU A 145 9.48 -20.35 -8.03
CA GLU A 145 9.87 -21.59 -7.35
C GLU A 145 11.15 -21.40 -6.52
N ARG A 146 12.17 -20.73 -7.05
CA ARG A 146 13.38 -20.41 -6.28
C ARG A 146 13.10 -19.55 -5.03
N MET A 147 12.13 -18.64 -5.12
CA MET A 147 11.72 -17.82 -3.97
C MET A 147 10.93 -18.64 -2.95
N PHE A 148 10.04 -19.52 -3.40
CA PHE A 148 9.29 -20.42 -2.53
C PHE A 148 10.21 -21.39 -1.80
N ASP A 149 11.20 -21.97 -2.48
CA ASP A 149 12.20 -22.85 -1.86
C ASP A 149 12.96 -22.15 -0.74
N ARG A 150 13.37 -20.90 -0.96
CA ARG A 150 14.03 -20.08 0.05
C ARG A 150 13.11 -19.74 1.22
N ALA A 151 11.83 -19.43 0.94
CA ALA A 151 10.86 -19.18 1.99
C ALA A 151 10.62 -20.43 2.87
N PHE A 152 10.46 -21.62 2.27
CA PHE A 152 10.31 -22.88 3.01
C PHE A 152 11.60 -23.31 3.73
N ALA A 153 12.77 -22.87 3.27
CA ALA A 153 14.01 -23.09 3.99
C ALA A 153 14.05 -22.30 5.32
N ILE A 154 13.38 -21.15 5.38
CA ILE A 154 13.28 -20.31 6.58
C ILE A 154 12.22 -20.86 7.54
N ASP A 155 10.99 -21.08 7.08
CA ASP A 155 9.90 -21.59 7.91
C ASP A 155 8.90 -22.47 7.13
N ARG A 156 9.18 -23.77 7.08
CA ARG A 156 8.29 -24.75 6.44
C ARG A 156 7.07 -25.15 7.28
N GLU A 157 7.05 -24.84 8.57
CA GLU A 157 5.98 -25.26 9.48
C GLU A 157 4.84 -24.24 9.54
N ASN A 158 5.04 -23.06 8.96
CA ASN A 158 4.01 -22.03 8.84
C ASN A 158 2.92 -22.40 7.81
N PRO A 159 1.68 -22.70 8.24
CA PRO A 159 0.60 -23.05 7.32
C PRO A 159 0.18 -21.87 6.42
N TYR A 160 0.36 -20.62 6.85
CA TYR A 160 0.06 -19.45 6.03
C TYR A 160 1.07 -19.27 4.88
N LEU A 161 2.32 -19.69 5.08
CA LEU A 161 3.31 -19.71 4.01
C LEU A 161 2.91 -20.72 2.93
N THR A 162 2.63 -21.95 3.35
CA THR A 162 2.18 -23.03 2.47
C THR A 162 0.89 -22.67 1.73
N ALA A 163 -0.09 -22.09 2.43
CA ALA A 163 -1.34 -21.64 1.82
C ALA A 163 -1.13 -20.52 0.79
N ARG A 164 -0.19 -19.60 1.02
CA ARG A 164 0.14 -18.51 0.08
C ARG A 164 0.77 -19.05 -1.19
N VAL A 165 1.74 -19.96 -1.09
CA VAL A 165 2.36 -20.62 -2.26
C VAL A 165 1.32 -21.43 -3.04
N ALA A 166 0.48 -22.21 -2.35
CA ALA A 166 -0.63 -22.92 -3.00
C ALA A 166 -1.61 -21.96 -3.68
N GLY A 167 -1.97 -20.85 -3.03
CA GLY A 167 -2.80 -19.80 -3.59
C GLY A 167 -2.23 -19.22 -4.88
N ALA A 168 -0.93 -18.99 -4.93
CA ALA A 168 -0.25 -18.51 -6.14
C ALA A 168 -0.44 -19.46 -7.33
N TYR A 169 -0.30 -20.77 -7.13
CA TYR A 169 -0.56 -21.78 -8.16
C TYR A 169 -2.02 -21.85 -8.60
N LEU A 170 -2.94 -21.47 -7.72
CA LEU A 170 -4.38 -21.40 -8.00
C LEU A 170 -4.81 -20.05 -8.59
N GLY A 171 -3.88 -19.12 -8.86
CA GLY A 171 -4.20 -17.79 -9.38
C GLY A 171 -4.72 -16.81 -8.32
N VAL A 172 -4.69 -17.17 -7.04
CA VAL A 172 -5.11 -16.30 -5.93
C VAL A 172 -4.04 -15.25 -5.69
N LYS A 173 -4.39 -13.99 -5.92
CA LYS A 173 -3.51 -12.85 -5.63
C LYS A 173 -3.25 -12.73 -4.13
N PRO A 174 -2.00 -12.46 -3.71
CA PRO A 174 -1.72 -12.23 -2.30
C PRO A 174 -2.49 -11.04 -1.72
N GLN A 175 -3.00 -11.21 -0.51
CA GLN A 175 -3.67 -10.16 0.27
C GLN A 175 -2.72 -9.65 1.37
N GLN A 176 -2.88 -8.38 1.75
CA GLN A 176 -2.21 -7.82 2.93
C GLN A 176 -2.97 -8.16 4.20
#